data_AF-A0A352NCM2-F1
#
_entry.id   AF-A0A352NCM2-F1
#
_cell.length_a   1.000
_cell.length_b   1.000
_cell.length_c   1.000
_cell.angle_alpha   90.00
_cell.angle_beta   90.00
_cell.angle_gamma   90.00
#
_symmetry.space_group_name_H-M   'P 1'
#
loop_
_entity.id
_entity.type
_entity.pdbx_description
1 polymer ?
#
loop_
_entity_poly.entity_id
_entity_poly.type
_entity_poly.pdbx_seq_one_letter_code
_entity_poly.pdbx_strand_id
1 'polypeptide(L)' 'MQNDSAYRVRTLVEEDIPQIVDLFNKNKVYQFQNGAPVTLEDFCLTLAIKETSHFYVLEKNGKIIGTTAFFKFI' A
#
# COMPACT_ATOMS: atom_id res chain seq x y z
N MET A 1 -19.53 25.79 -6.59
CA MET A 1 -19.50 24.52 -7.35
C MET A 1 -18.18 23.82 -7.03
N GLN A 2 -18.25 22.53 -6.68
CA GLN A 2 -17.21 21.52 -6.53
C GLN A 2 -15.89 21.89 -5.81
N ASN A 3 -15.81 21.53 -4.52
CA ASN A 3 -14.52 21.22 -3.90
C ASN A 3 -14.09 19.87 -4.48
N ASP A 4 -13.27 19.90 -5.54
CA ASP A 4 -12.65 18.71 -6.13
C ASP A 4 -11.81 18.02 -5.05
N SER A 5 -12.37 16.99 -4.40
CA SER A 5 -11.54 16.04 -3.69
C SER A 5 -10.79 15.25 -4.76
N ALA A 6 -9.59 15.72 -5.12
CA ALA A 6 -8.75 15.09 -6.12
C ALA A 6 -8.24 13.76 -5.56
N TYR A 7 -9.07 12.72 -5.71
CA TYR A 7 -8.64 11.35 -5.58
C TYR A 7 -7.81 10.99 -6.80
N ARG A 8 -6.70 10.31 -6.57
CA ARG A 8 -5.83 9.84 -7.64
C ARG A 8 -5.38 8.42 -7.33
N VAL A 9 -5.37 7.58 -8.35
CA VAL A 9 -4.70 6.29 -8.32
C VAL A 9 -3.47 6.37 -9.20
N ARG A 10 -2.33 5.92 -8.70
CA ARG A 10 -1.08 5.85 -9.46
C ARG A 10 -0.29 4.60 -9.11
N THR A 11 0.64 4.22 -9.98
CA THR A 11 1.58 3.14 -9.69
C THR A 11 2.39 3.50 -8.45
N LEU A 12 2.66 2.47 -7.64
CA LEU A 12 3.61 2.53 -6.53
C LEU A 12 5.00 2.96 -7.02
N VAL A 13 5.65 3.85 -6.28
CA VAL A 13 7.09 4.10 -6.39
C VAL A 13 7.77 3.75 -5.06
N GLU A 14 9.08 3.51 -5.08
CA GLU A 14 9.82 3.02 -3.91
C GLU A 14 9.75 3.98 -2.71
N GLU A 15 9.68 5.28 -2.98
CA GLU A 15 9.60 6.33 -1.97
C GLU A 15 8.28 6.30 -1.17
N ASP A 16 7.24 5.65 -1.69
CA ASP A 16 5.95 5.51 -1.00
C ASP A 16 5.97 4.45 0.10
N ILE A 17 6.90 3.49 0.00
CA ILE A 17 6.90 2.26 0.80
C ILE A 17 6.87 2.55 2.31
N PRO A 18 7.69 3.47 2.86
CA PRO A 18 7.65 3.78 4.28
C PRO A 18 6.28 4.25 4.76
N GLN A 19 5.65 5.15 4.00
CA GLN A 19 4.34 5.69 4.36
C GLN A 19 3.23 4.63 4.26
N ILE A 20 3.32 3.70 3.32
CA ILE A 20 2.37 2.59 3.17
C ILE A 20 2.49 1.62 4.34
N VAL A 21 3.72 1.25 4.73
CA VAL A 21 3.94 0.35 5.88
C VAL A 21 3.43 0.98 7.17
N ASP A 22 3.69 2.27 7.39
CA ASP A 22 3.11 3.01 8.52
C ASP A 22 1.58 2.99 8.49
N LEU A 23 0.97 3.22 7.32
CA LEU A 23 -0.47 3.19 7.15
C LEU A 23 -1.04 1.79 7.45
N PHE A 24 -0.38 0.73 7.00
CA PHE A 24 -0.81 -0.65 7.23
C PHE A 24 -0.73 -1.03 8.69
N ASN A 25 0.38 -0.71 9.36
CA ASN A 25 0.55 -0.97 10.78
C ASN A 25 -0.47 -0.18 11.62
N LYS A 26 -0.66 1.11 11.31
CA LYS A 26 -1.64 1.97 11.99
C LYS A 26 -3.06 1.43 11.88
N ASN A 27 -3.45 0.98 10.68
CA ASN A 27 -4.80 0.50 10.40
C ASN A 27 -4.94 -1.01 10.55
N LYS A 28 -3.89 -1.72 10.98
CA LYS A 28 -3.91 -3.17 11.21
C LYS A 28 -4.32 -3.97 9.95
N VAL A 29 -3.91 -3.51 8.77
CA VAL A 29 -4.28 -4.09 7.46
C VAL A 29 -3.71 -5.49 7.29
N TYR A 30 -2.43 -5.65 7.61
CA TYR A 30 -1.73 -6.94 7.66
C TYR A 30 -1.24 -7.17 9.08
N GLN A 31 -1.48 -8.36 9.61
CA GLN A 31 -1.09 -8.72 10.97
C GLN A 31 -0.46 -10.11 10.97
N PHE A 32 0.75 -10.19 11.52
CA PHE A 32 1.30 -11.48 11.89
C PHE A 32 0.56 -12.04 13.12
N GLN A 33 0.48 -13.36 13.21
CA GLN A 33 -0.21 -14.03 14.33
C GLN A 33 0.39 -13.69 15.71
N ASN A 34 1.68 -13.34 15.73
CA ASN A 34 2.38 -12.91 16.93
C ASN A 34 2.16 -11.42 17.27
N GLY A 35 1.38 -10.68 16.48
CA GLY A 35 1.12 -9.25 16.67
C GLY A 35 2.29 -8.33 16.30
N ALA A 36 3.37 -8.86 15.72
CA ALA A 36 4.46 -8.02 15.22
C ALA A 36 3.97 -7.10 14.09
N PRO A 37 4.44 -5.84 14.04
CA PRO A 37 4.17 -4.95 12.91
C PRO A 37 4.88 -5.46 11.66
N VAL A 38 4.31 -5.14 10.50
CA VAL A 38 4.94 -5.37 9.20
C VAL A 38 6.15 -4.43 9.07
N THR A 39 7.30 -4.99 8.68
CA THR A 39 8.51 -4.20 8.39
C THR A 39 8.57 -3.79 6.91
N LEU A 40 9.50 -2.87 6.59
CA LEU A 40 9.77 -2.51 5.18
C LEU A 40 10.24 -3.73 4.38
N GLU A 41 11.06 -4.59 4.98
CA GLU A 41 11.56 -5.82 4.35
C GLU A 41 10.41 -6.80 4.06
N ASP A 42 9.51 -7.03 5.01
CA ASP A 42 8.33 -7.88 4.82
C ASP A 42 7.45 -7.41 3.65
N PHE A 43 7.26 -6.09 3.55
CA PHE A 43 6.48 -5.50 2.47
C PHE A 43 7.20 -5.65 1.13
N CYS A 44 8.51 -5.37 1.06
CA CYS A 44 9.30 -5.57 -0.16
C CYS A 44 9.31 -7.04 -0.61
N LEU A 45 9.40 -8.00 0.32
CA LEU A 45 9.28 -9.43 0.02
C LEU A 45 7.91 -9.75 -0.58
N THR A 46 6.83 -9.18 -0.06
CA THR A 46 5.47 -9.34 -0.61
C THR A 46 5.37 -8.80 -2.03
N LEU A 47 5.97 -7.64 -2.31
CA LEU A 47 6.02 -7.06 -3.66
C LEU A 47 6.85 -7.92 -4.63
N ALA A 48 7.90 -8.59 -4.15
CA ALA A 48 8.77 -9.44 -4.96
C ALA A 48 8.13 -10.77 -5.37
N ILE A 49 7.04 -11.19 -4.72
CA ILE A 49 6.29 -12.38 -5.14
C ILE A 49 5.73 -12.08 -6.54
N LYS A 50 6.10 -12.90 -7.54
CA LYS A 50 5.74 -12.76 -8.97
C LYS A 50 4.24 -12.65 -9.26
N GLU A 51 3.40 -12.91 -8.26
CA GLU A 51 1.96 -12.87 -8.31
C GLU A 51 1.39 -11.45 -8.12
N THR A 52 2.19 -10.51 -7.58
CA THR A 52 1.82 -9.10 -7.40
C THR A 52 2.06 -8.34 -8.70
N SER A 53 1.19 -8.55 -9.68
CA SER A 53 1.39 -7.99 -11.03
C SER A 53 1.18 -6.47 -11.10
N HIS A 54 0.34 -5.91 -10.22
CA HIS A 54 -0.01 -4.49 -10.23
C HIS A 54 -0.36 -3.99 -8.82
N PHE A 55 0.49 -3.11 -8.27
CA PHE A 55 0.30 -2.44 -6.99
C PHE A 55 0.16 -0.94 -7.20
N TYR A 56 -0.92 -0.36 -6.71
CA TYR A 56 -1.25 1.05 -6.87
C TYR A 56 -1.47 1.74 -5.52
N VAL A 57 -1.19 3.04 -5.52
CA VAL A 57 -1.37 3.94 -4.39
C VAL A 57 -2.63 4.77 -4.63
N LEU A 58 -3.49 4.85 -3.61
CA LEU A 58 -4.63 5.74 -3.58
C LEU A 58 -4.24 7.00 -2.80
N GLU A 59 -4.31 8.13 -3.49
CA GLU A 59 -4.04 9.45 -2.93
C GLU A 59 -5.33 10.27 -2.82
N LYS A 60 -5.37 11.12 -1.81
CA LYS A 60 -6.36 12.19 -1.69
C LYS A 60 -5.66 13.47 -1.28
N ASN A 61 -5.78 14.51 -2.11
CA ASN A 61 -5.15 15.82 -1.85
C ASN A 61 -3.64 15.69 -1.59
N GLY A 62 -2.94 14.87 -2.39
CA GLY A 62 -1.48 14.66 -2.28
C GLY A 62 -1.02 13.81 -1.09
N LYS A 63 -1.94 13.19 -0.33
CA LYS A 63 -1.60 12.26 0.76
C LYS A 63 -2.00 10.84 0.39
N ILE A 64 -1.12 9.88 0.68
CA ILE A 64 -1.45 8.46 0.58
C ILE A 64 -2.49 8.12 1.64
N ILE A 65 -3.63 7.58 1.19
CA ILE A 65 -4.74 7.16 2.06
C ILE A 65 -5.04 5.67 1.97
N GLY A 66 -4.38 4.95 1.06
CA GLY A 66 -4.56 3.52 0.89
C GLY A 66 -3.81 2.99 -0.31
N THR A 67 -4.04 1.71 -0.58
CA THR A 67 -3.42 0.98 -1.68
C THR A 67 -4.47 0.06 -2.30
N THR A 68 -4.28 -0.30 -3.57
CA THR A 68 -5.00 -1.39 -4.21
C THR A 68 -4.02 -2.25 -4.98
N ALA A 69 -4.17 -3.57 -4.86
CA ALA A 69 -3.25 -4.53 -5.46
C ALA A 69 -4.02 -5.70 -6.06
N PHE A 70 -3.54 -6.18 -7.20
CA PHE A 70 -4.06 -7.37 -7.85
C PHE A 70 -3.06 -8.51 -7.68
N PHE A 71 -3.50 -9.55 -6.97
CA PHE A 71 -2.75 -10.78 -6.78
C PHE A 71 -3.28 -11.83 -7.76
N LYS A 72 -2.38 -12.48 -8.49
CA LYS A 72 -2.71 -13.60 -9.36
C LYS A 72 -2.17 -14.89 -8.74
N PHE A 73 -3.04 -15.63 -8.06
CA PHE A 73 -2.75 -17.00 -7.64
C PHE A 73 -2.93 -17.92 -8.86
N ILE A 74 -1.90 -18.68 -9.23
CA ILE A 74 -1.93 -19.64 -10.35
C ILE A 74 -2.24 -21.04 -9.83
#